data_AF-A0A5C9DHS7-F1
#
_entry.id   AF-A0A5C9DHS7-F1
#
_cell.length_a   1.000
_cell.length_b   1.000
_cell.length_c   1.000
_cell.angle_alpha   90.00
_cell.angle_beta   90.00
_cell.angle_gamma   90.00
#
_symmetry.space_group_name_H-M   'P 1'
#
loop_
_entity.id
_entity.type
_entity.pdbx_description
1 polymer ?
#
loop_
_entity_poly.entity_id
_entity_poly.type
_entity_poly.pdbx_seq_one_letter_code
_entity_poly.pdbx_strand_id
1 'polypeptide(L)'
;MIRASCQSDLPLFSFDMYEVLEEAKGKFTDKVFNPVDVFIIKQATLACIQMDGTRQAISLHRLLNHCETPREIIKFIFIHELIHIIIPSELNGGKIVMHTVKFWEEEKRIIPERNLYWGWMYFHFFPLFRKEKESEGIFIRRGWEKTMAHSRLSLQGYLDLGKVLNENQNSTMAQGL
;
A
#
# COMPACT_ATOMS: atom_id res chain seq x y z
N MET A 1 -22.47 -6.53 2.31
CA MET A 1 -22.58 -7.98 2.66
C MET A 1 -21.22 -8.65 2.55
N ILE A 2 -20.52 -8.83 3.68
CA ILE A 2 -19.27 -9.60 3.75
C ILE A 2 -19.59 -11.03 3.32
N ARG A 3 -19.00 -11.52 2.23
CA ARG A 3 -19.06 -12.94 1.90
C ARG A 3 -18.37 -13.70 3.04
N ALA A 4 -19.17 -14.47 3.78
CA ALA A 4 -18.72 -15.41 4.79
C ALA A 4 -17.70 -16.40 4.18
N SER A 5 -16.43 -16.30 4.60
CA SER A 5 -15.43 -17.39 4.66
C SER A 5 -13.98 -16.90 4.81
N CYS A 6 -13.69 -15.58 4.77
CA CYS A 6 -12.34 -15.11 5.09
C CYS A 6 -12.19 -14.93 6.60
N GLN A 7 -11.61 -15.93 7.25
CA GLN A 7 -11.04 -15.77 8.59
C GLN A 7 -9.97 -14.67 8.51
N SER A 8 -10.12 -13.62 9.33
CA SER A 8 -9.06 -12.63 9.48
C SER A 8 -7.87 -13.27 10.16
N ASP A 9 -6.68 -12.98 9.65
CA ASP A 9 -5.45 -13.31 10.34
C ASP A 9 -5.24 -12.38 11.53
N LEU A 10 -4.50 -12.88 12.53
CA LEU A 10 -3.90 -12.01 13.54
C LEU A 10 -2.73 -11.24 12.92
N PRO A 11 -2.53 -9.96 13.30
CA PRO A 11 -1.39 -9.18 12.85
C PRO A 11 -0.08 -9.77 13.38
N LEU A 12 0.89 -9.92 12.48
CA LEU A 12 2.27 -10.32 12.76
C LEU A 12 3.23 -9.12 12.80
N PHE A 13 2.69 -7.90 12.75
CA PHE A 13 3.45 -6.67 12.82
C PHE A 13 4.09 -6.49 14.19
N SER A 14 5.25 -5.83 14.23
CA SER A 14 5.91 -5.43 15.49
C SER A 14 5.33 -4.16 16.11
N PHE A 15 4.18 -3.69 15.63
CA PHE A 15 3.53 -2.43 16.00
C PHE A 15 2.01 -2.60 16.01
N ASP A 16 1.31 -1.71 16.72
CA ASP A 16 -0.15 -1.66 16.72
C ASP A 16 -0.67 -0.99 15.44
N MET A 17 -1.49 -1.72 14.67
CA MET A 17 -2.08 -1.20 13.45
C MET A 17 -3.08 -0.07 13.70
N TYR A 18 -3.79 -0.08 14.83
CA TYR A 18 -4.77 0.95 15.14
C TYR A 18 -4.09 2.27 15.46
N GLU A 19 -2.95 2.25 16.16
CA GLU A 19 -2.12 3.46 16.32
C GLU A 19 -1.64 4.01 14.98
N VAL A 20 -1.20 3.12 14.07
CA VAL A 20 -0.78 3.52 12.71
C VAL A 20 -1.94 4.11 11.91
N LEU A 21 -3.14 3.56 12.06
CA LEU A 21 -4.35 4.07 11.42
C LEU A 21 -4.73 5.46 11.95
N GLU A 22 -4.67 5.68 13.26
CA GLU A 22 -4.97 7.00 13.84
C GLU A 22 -3.93 8.04 13.41
N GLU A 23 -2.65 7.68 13.32
CA GLU A 23 -1.63 8.54 12.71
C GLU A 23 -1.93 8.86 11.23
N ALA A 24 -2.40 7.88 10.47
CA ALA A 24 -2.79 8.06 9.07
C ALA A 24 -3.96 9.03 8.96
N LYS A 25 -5.01 8.87 9.78
CA LYS A 25 -6.15 9.81 9.85
C LYS A 25 -5.71 11.22 10.25
N GLY A 26 -4.76 11.34 11.17
CA GLY A 26 -4.19 12.62 11.62
C GLY A 26 -3.51 13.44 10.51
N LYS A 27 -3.22 12.84 9.36
CA LYS A 27 -2.73 13.56 8.18
C LYS A 27 -3.81 14.36 7.45
N PHE A 28 -5.08 14.13 7.76
CA PHE A 28 -6.22 14.81 7.16
C PHE A 28 -6.85 15.78 8.17
N THR A 29 -6.19 16.90 8.42
CA THR A 29 -6.56 17.86 9.50
C THR A 29 -7.99 18.39 9.41
N ASP A 30 -8.56 18.44 8.20
CA ASP A 30 -9.88 19.03 7.94
C ASP A 30 -10.97 17.96 7.72
N LYS A 31 -10.68 16.70 8.05
CA LYS A 31 -11.58 15.57 7.83
C LYS A 31 -11.82 14.80 9.11
N VAL A 32 -13.08 14.44 9.30
CA VAL A 32 -13.51 13.51 10.34
C VAL A 32 -13.92 12.22 9.66
N PHE A 33 -13.25 11.13 10.03
CA PHE A 33 -13.60 9.81 9.53
C PHE A 33 -14.58 9.14 10.50
N ASN A 34 -15.49 8.33 9.95
CA ASN A 34 -16.22 7.37 10.77
C ASN A 34 -15.23 6.34 11.36
N PRO A 35 -15.64 5.53 12.34
CA PRO A 35 -14.85 4.37 12.75
C PRO A 35 -14.49 3.52 11.52
N VAL A 36 -13.19 3.24 11.38
CA VAL A 36 -12.64 2.42 10.31
C VAL A 36 -12.06 1.16 10.94
N ASP A 37 -12.62 0.01 10.61
CA ASP A 37 -12.08 -1.29 11.01
C ASP A 37 -10.93 -1.70 10.09
N VAL A 38 -9.98 -2.48 10.62
CA VAL A 38 -8.85 -2.99 9.84
C VAL A 38 -8.80 -4.51 9.93
N PHE A 39 -8.73 -5.15 8.77
CA PHE A 39 -8.65 -6.61 8.66
C PHE A 39 -7.45 -7.03 7.84
N ILE A 40 -6.89 -8.19 8.17
CA ILE A 40 -5.87 -8.85 7.36
C ILE A 40 -6.52 -10.11 6.79
N ILE A 41 -6.73 -10.12 5.47
CA ILE A 41 -7.49 -11.19 4.82
C ILE A 41 -6.80 -11.68 3.57
N LYS A 42 -7.14 -12.92 3.21
CA LYS A 42 -6.81 -13.46 1.89
C LYS A 42 -7.73 -12.82 0.86
N GLN A 43 -7.18 -11.96 0.00
CA GLN A 43 -7.92 -11.28 -1.06
C GLN A 43 -7.11 -11.24 -2.35
N ALA A 44 -7.62 -10.58 -3.40
CA ALA A 44 -6.90 -10.48 -4.67
C ALA A 44 -6.05 -9.21 -4.78
N THR A 45 -6.47 -8.11 -4.16
CA THR A 45 -5.78 -6.82 -4.20
C THR A 45 -4.85 -6.63 -3.01
N LEU A 46 -3.80 -5.81 -3.14
CA LEU A 46 -2.85 -5.53 -2.06
C LEU A 46 -3.53 -4.93 -0.81
N ALA A 47 -4.46 -4.00 -1.04
CA ALA A 47 -5.36 -3.45 -0.05
C ALA A 47 -6.66 -3.02 -0.73
N CYS A 48 -7.70 -2.77 0.05
CA CYS A 48 -8.88 -2.04 -0.40
C CYS A 48 -9.63 -1.47 0.81
N ILE A 49 -10.38 -0.41 0.57
CA ILE A 49 -11.41 0.08 1.47
C ILE A 49 -12.81 -0.30 0.98
N GLN A 50 -13.67 -0.67 1.94
CA GLN A 50 -15.08 -0.92 1.73
C GLN A 50 -15.90 0.05 2.56
N MET A 51 -16.95 0.60 1.95
CA MET A 51 -17.88 1.52 2.59
C MET A 51 -19.30 0.95 2.46
N ASP A 52 -19.95 0.68 3.58
CA ASP A 52 -21.33 0.17 3.66
C ASP A 52 -22.12 1.03 4.65
N GLY A 53 -22.82 2.05 4.12
CA GLY A 53 -23.46 3.08 4.93
C GLY A 53 -22.44 3.86 5.76
N THR A 54 -22.55 3.77 7.09
CA THR A 54 -21.61 4.41 8.03
C THR A 54 -20.41 3.53 8.38
N ARG A 55 -20.40 2.26 7.96
CA ARG A 55 -19.30 1.34 8.24
C ARG A 55 -18.21 1.47 7.20
N GLN A 56 -16.98 1.60 7.66
CA GLN A 56 -15.79 1.70 6.82
C GLN A 56 -14.80 0.61 7.26
N ALA A 57 -14.25 -0.13 6.31
CA ALA A 57 -13.30 -1.20 6.61
C ALA A 57 -12.17 -1.22 5.61
N ILE A 58 -10.93 -1.18 6.10
CA ILE A 58 -9.73 -1.39 5.30
C ILE A 58 -9.34 -2.87 5.42
N SER A 59 -9.20 -3.53 4.28
CA SER A 59 -8.72 -4.90 4.20
C SER A 59 -7.32 -4.91 3.58
N LEU A 60 -6.35 -5.38 4.36
CA LEU A 60 -4.97 -5.59 3.92
C LEU A 60 -4.78 -7.04 3.45
N HIS A 61 -4.07 -7.21 2.33
CA HIS A 61 -3.69 -8.54 1.87
C HIS A 61 -2.68 -9.19 2.84
N ARG A 62 -2.80 -10.51 3.07
CA ARG A 62 -1.86 -11.30 3.90
C ARG A 62 -0.38 -11.16 3.54
N LEU A 63 -0.08 -10.79 2.29
CA LEU A 63 1.29 -10.46 1.85
C LEU A 63 1.92 -9.36 2.71
N LEU A 64 1.14 -8.40 3.18
CA LEU A 64 1.62 -7.34 4.04
C LEU A 64 1.86 -7.82 5.48
N ASN A 65 1.22 -8.91 5.91
CA ASN A 65 1.25 -9.43 7.28
C ASN A 65 2.57 -10.13 7.60
N HIS A 66 3.62 -9.34 7.85
CA HIS A 66 4.97 -9.80 8.14
C HIS A 66 5.63 -8.87 9.16
N CYS A 67 6.40 -9.43 10.10
CA CYS A 67 7.06 -8.67 11.15
C CYS A 67 8.08 -7.65 10.62
N GLU A 68 8.68 -7.93 9.47
CA GLU A 68 9.62 -7.01 8.81
C GLU A 68 8.95 -6.05 7.82
N THR A 69 7.62 -6.03 7.69
CA THR A 69 6.96 -4.96 6.93
C THR A 69 7.16 -3.65 7.68
N PRO A 70 7.77 -2.63 7.08
CA PRO A 70 7.98 -1.36 7.76
C PRO A 70 6.64 -0.71 8.11
N ARG A 71 6.58 -0.12 9.30
CA ARG A 71 5.42 0.59 9.81
C ARG A 71 4.95 1.68 8.86
N GLU A 72 5.90 2.38 8.23
CA GLU A 72 5.67 3.45 7.28
C GLU A 72 4.95 2.96 6.01
N ILE A 73 5.18 1.71 5.59
CA ILE A 73 4.50 1.11 4.45
C ILE A 73 3.02 0.87 4.78
N ILE A 74 2.72 0.37 5.97
CA ILE A 74 1.32 0.21 6.42
C ILE A 74 0.64 1.57 6.56
N LYS A 75 1.31 2.56 7.14
CA LYS A 75 0.79 3.93 7.24
C LYS A 75 0.50 4.52 5.86
N PHE A 76 1.42 4.35 4.91
CA PHE A 76 1.25 4.78 3.53
C PHE A 76 0.00 4.16 2.89
N ILE A 77 -0.17 2.84 3.03
CA ILE A 77 -1.34 2.13 2.51
C ILE A 77 -2.63 2.63 3.18
N PHE A 78 -2.66 2.85 4.49
CA PHE A 78 -3.84 3.41 5.13
C PHE A 78 -4.19 4.79 4.60
N ILE A 79 -3.20 5.67 4.41
CA ILE A 79 -3.47 6.98 3.82
C ILE A 79 -4.03 6.83 2.40
N HIS A 80 -3.47 5.94 1.57
CA HIS A 80 -4.00 5.64 0.23
C HIS A 80 -5.47 5.21 0.29
N GLU A 81 -5.80 4.27 1.18
CA GLU A 81 -7.17 3.77 1.34
C GLU A 81 -8.13 4.83 1.92
N LEU A 82 -7.66 5.70 2.82
CA LEU A 82 -8.46 6.80 3.36
C LEU A 82 -8.75 7.89 2.31
N ILE A 83 -7.88 8.10 1.33
CA ILE A 83 -8.14 9.06 0.23
C ILE A 83 -9.36 8.61 -0.59
N HIS A 84 -9.59 7.31 -0.79
CA HIS A 84 -10.80 6.80 -1.48
C HIS A 84 -12.11 7.17 -0.77
N ILE A 85 -12.08 7.52 0.52
CA ILE A 85 -13.25 8.03 1.25
C ILE A 85 -13.54 9.49 0.85
N ILE A 86 -12.48 10.27 0.64
CA ILE A 86 -12.56 11.72 0.45
C ILE A 86 -12.73 12.07 -1.02
N ILE A 87 -12.08 11.32 -1.90
CA ILE A 87 -12.08 11.52 -3.33
C ILE A 87 -12.84 10.36 -3.98
N PRO A 88 -14.10 10.59 -4.40
CA PRO A 88 -14.89 9.53 -5.00
C PRO A 88 -14.32 9.13 -6.36
N SER A 89 -14.59 7.89 -6.76
CA SER A 89 -14.31 7.42 -8.11
C SER A 89 -15.15 8.18 -9.14
N GLU A 90 -14.61 8.39 -10.33
CA GLU A 90 -15.28 9.07 -11.44
C GLU A 90 -15.67 8.09 -12.55
N LEU A 91 -16.80 8.32 -13.23
CA LEU A 91 -17.17 7.56 -14.43
C LEU A 91 -16.58 8.26 -15.66
N ASN A 92 -15.61 7.63 -16.32
CA ASN A 92 -14.98 8.15 -17.52
C ASN A 92 -15.10 7.13 -18.67
N GLY A 93 -15.81 7.50 -19.74
CA GLY A 93 -15.97 6.66 -20.93
C GLY A 93 -16.62 5.29 -20.64
N GLY A 94 -17.53 5.21 -19.65
CA GLY A 94 -18.16 3.95 -19.24
C GLY A 94 -17.34 3.09 -18.28
N LYS A 95 -16.15 3.55 -17.87
CA LYS A 95 -15.29 2.88 -16.89
C LYS A 95 -15.23 3.69 -15.59
N ILE A 96 -15.29 2.99 -14.45
CA ILE A 96 -15.05 3.60 -13.13
C ILE A 96 -13.54 3.77 -12.96
N VAL A 97 -13.12 5.01 -12.71
CA VAL A 97 -11.75 5.40 -12.39
C VAL A 97 -11.69 5.73 -10.91
N MET A 98 -11.08 4.85 -10.13
CA MET A 98 -10.86 5.00 -8.69
C MET A 98 -9.69 5.94 -8.40
N HIS A 99 -8.64 5.91 -9.23
CA HIS A 99 -7.42 6.70 -9.04
C HIS A 99 -7.35 7.87 -10.03
N THR A 100 -8.21 8.86 -9.83
CA THR A 100 -8.30 10.07 -10.66
C THR A 100 -7.07 10.98 -10.51
N VAL A 101 -6.93 12.01 -11.35
CA VAL A 101 -5.86 13.01 -11.18
C VAL A 101 -5.92 13.66 -9.79
N LYS A 102 -7.12 14.00 -9.31
CA LYS A 102 -7.34 14.56 -7.97
C LYS A 102 -6.89 13.60 -6.87
N PHE A 103 -7.14 12.30 -7.04
CA PHE A 103 -6.65 11.28 -6.11
C PHE A 103 -5.12 11.36 -5.97
N TRP A 104 -4.41 11.34 -7.09
CA TRP A 104 -2.94 11.36 -7.08
C TRP A 104 -2.35 12.68 -6.59
N GLU A 105 -3.01 13.80 -6.87
CA GLU A 105 -2.63 15.11 -6.36
C GLU A 105 -2.77 15.17 -4.83
N GLU A 106 -3.86 14.63 -4.29
CA GLU A 106 -4.08 14.59 -2.84
C GLU A 106 -3.11 13.63 -2.14
N GLU A 107 -2.85 12.45 -2.71
CA GLU A 107 -1.83 11.52 -2.19
C GLU A 107 -0.46 12.20 -2.15
N LYS A 108 -0.09 12.92 -3.21
CA LYS A 108 1.16 13.70 -3.28
C LYS A 108 1.21 14.83 -2.26
N ARG A 109 0.09 15.52 -2.02
CA ARG A 109 0.01 16.62 -1.05
C ARG A 109 0.20 16.11 0.37
N ILE A 110 -0.45 14.98 0.70
CA ILE A 110 -0.40 14.40 2.04
C ILE A 110 0.93 13.67 2.29
N ILE A 111 1.46 13.00 1.26
CA ILE A 111 2.68 12.22 1.31
C ILE A 111 3.60 12.59 0.13
N PRO A 112 4.38 13.68 0.27
CA PRO A 112 5.34 14.07 -0.76
C PRO A 112 6.31 12.95 -1.15
N GLU A 113 6.71 12.14 -0.17
CA GLU A 113 7.64 11.02 -0.32
C GLU A 113 7.00 9.71 -0.82
N ARG A 114 5.73 9.68 -1.26
CA ARG A 114 5.01 8.45 -1.67
C ARG A 114 5.76 7.53 -2.63
N ASN A 115 6.59 8.09 -3.51
CA ASN A 115 7.39 7.33 -4.47
C ASN A 115 8.39 6.40 -3.77
N LEU A 116 8.87 6.76 -2.57
CA LEU A 116 9.71 5.91 -1.74
C LEU A 116 8.94 4.65 -1.31
N TYR A 117 7.73 4.81 -0.78
CA TYR A 117 6.91 3.69 -0.29
C TYR A 117 6.45 2.79 -1.43
N TRP A 118 6.02 3.38 -2.55
CA TRP A 118 5.75 2.64 -3.77
C TRP A 118 6.99 1.87 -4.24
N GLY A 119 8.15 2.53 -4.31
CA GLY A 119 9.41 1.90 -4.70
C GLY A 119 9.79 0.71 -3.82
N TRP A 120 9.67 0.85 -2.50
CA TRP A 120 9.90 -0.25 -1.57
C TRP A 120 8.96 -1.44 -1.82
N MET A 121 7.66 -1.19 -2.05
CA MET A 121 6.69 -2.25 -2.34
C MET A 121 6.98 -2.92 -3.68
N TYR A 122 7.31 -2.16 -4.73
CA TYR A 122 7.70 -2.74 -6.01
C TYR A 122 8.98 -3.57 -5.88
N PHE A 123 9.99 -3.07 -5.17
CA PHE A 123 11.24 -3.81 -4.97
C PHE A 123 11.01 -5.19 -4.33
N HIS A 124 10.17 -5.27 -3.30
CA HIS A 124 9.92 -6.52 -2.58
C HIS A 124 8.85 -7.41 -3.21
N PHE A 125 7.83 -6.83 -3.84
CA PHE A 125 6.62 -7.56 -4.22
C PHE A 125 6.35 -7.60 -5.72
N PHE A 126 7.14 -6.92 -6.57
CA PHE A 126 6.91 -6.93 -8.02
C PHE A 126 6.76 -8.33 -8.64
N PRO A 127 7.57 -9.35 -8.27
CA PRO A 127 7.39 -10.71 -8.78
C PRO A 127 6.05 -11.35 -8.39
N LEU A 128 5.46 -10.88 -7.28
CA LEU A 128 4.21 -11.35 -6.71
C LEU A 128 3.00 -10.60 -7.28
N PHE A 129 3.22 -9.47 -7.94
CA PHE A 129 2.15 -8.69 -8.55
C PHE A 129 1.67 -9.32 -9.86
N ARG A 130 0.37 -9.27 -10.08
CA ARG A 130 -0.32 -9.66 -11.30
C ARG A 130 -0.76 -8.39 -12.02
N LYS A 131 -0.37 -8.26 -13.30
CA LYS A 131 -0.89 -7.19 -14.16
C LYS A 131 -2.29 -7.55 -14.62
N GLU A 132 -3.23 -6.65 -14.44
CA GLU A 132 -4.59 -6.79 -14.93
C GLU A 132 -4.91 -5.52 -15.72
N LYS A 133 -5.02 -5.67 -17.06
CA LYS A 133 -4.97 -4.54 -18.00
C LYS A 133 -6.13 -3.56 -17.85
N GLU A 134 -7.26 -4.04 -17.34
CA GLU A 134 -8.52 -3.30 -17.32
C GLU A 134 -8.91 -2.79 -15.94
N SER A 135 -8.29 -3.30 -14.88
CA SER A 135 -8.59 -2.92 -13.49
C SER A 135 -7.58 -1.91 -12.95
N GLU A 136 -8.07 -0.98 -12.14
CA GLU A 136 -7.22 -0.13 -11.31
C GLU A 136 -6.90 -0.87 -10.00
N GLY A 137 -5.65 -0.79 -9.54
CA GLY A 137 -5.17 -1.47 -8.32
C GLY A 137 -4.05 -2.49 -8.55
N ILE A 138 -3.46 -2.94 -7.43
CA ILE A 138 -2.37 -3.93 -7.42
C ILE A 138 -2.93 -5.28 -7.03
N PHE A 139 -2.90 -6.23 -7.97
CA PHE A 139 -3.35 -7.60 -7.74
C PHE A 139 -2.20 -8.52 -7.38
N ILE A 140 -2.44 -9.49 -6.50
CA ILE A 140 -1.46 -10.46 -6.03
C ILE A 140 -1.68 -11.80 -6.75
N ARG A 141 -0.58 -12.41 -7.20
CA ARG A 141 -0.59 -13.73 -7.85
C ARG A 141 -1.04 -14.81 -6.87
N ARG A 142 -1.76 -15.82 -7.37
CA ARG A 142 -2.08 -17.02 -6.58
C ARG A 142 -0.79 -17.77 -6.24
N GLY A 143 -0.71 -18.32 -5.04
CA GLY A 143 0.46 -19.07 -4.58
C GLY A 143 1.68 -18.21 -4.30
N TRP A 144 1.51 -16.88 -4.13
CA TRP A 144 2.57 -15.93 -3.76
C TRP A 144 3.35 -16.39 -2.52
N GLU A 145 2.70 -17.14 -1.63
CA GLU A 145 3.28 -17.68 -0.40
C GLU A 145 4.51 -18.56 -0.68
N LYS A 146 4.54 -19.25 -1.83
CA LYS A 146 5.65 -20.15 -2.22
C LYS A 146 6.87 -19.42 -2.76
N THR A 147 6.70 -18.16 -3.16
CA THR A 147 7.72 -17.37 -3.87
C THR A 147 8.17 -16.16 -3.06
N MET A 148 7.55 -15.93 -1.91
CA MET A 148 7.89 -14.79 -1.07
C MET A 148 9.26 -15.01 -0.43
N ALA A 149 10.13 -14.02 -0.55
CA ALA A 149 11.39 -14.01 0.20
C ALA A 149 11.11 -13.98 1.71
N HIS A 150 11.94 -14.69 2.48
CA HIS A 150 11.83 -14.76 3.93
C HIS A 150 12.23 -13.45 4.63
N SER A 151 13.05 -12.63 3.98
CA SER A 151 13.53 -11.36 4.53
C SER A 151 13.08 -10.16 3.71
N ARG A 152 12.81 -9.05 4.37
CA ARG A 152 12.52 -7.75 3.78
C ARG A 152 13.50 -6.72 4.30
N LEU A 153 13.95 -5.81 3.44
CA LEU A 153 14.74 -4.68 3.89
C LEU A 153 13.84 -3.76 4.72
N SER A 154 14.40 -3.22 5.80
CA SER A 154 13.83 -2.02 6.41
C SER A 154 13.77 -0.89 5.39
N LEU A 155 12.96 0.14 5.65
CA LEU A 155 12.89 1.28 4.76
C LEU A 155 14.26 1.97 4.61
N GLN A 156 15.02 2.06 5.70
CA GLN A 156 16.38 2.59 5.69
C GLN A 156 17.32 1.70 4.86
N GLY A 157 17.25 0.38 5.01
CA GLY A 157 18.05 -0.55 4.20
C GLY A 157 17.77 -0.42 2.70
N TYR A 158 16.52 -0.19 2.32
CA TYR A 158 16.15 0.09 0.92
C TYR A 158 16.74 1.42 0.42
N LEU A 159 16.70 2.48 1.22
CA LEU A 159 17.31 3.77 0.88
C LEU A 159 18.82 3.68 0.71
N ASP A 160 19.49 2.95 1.60
CA ASP A 160 20.95 2.79 1.55
C ASP A 160 21.38 1.94 0.36
N LEU A 161 20.61 0.91 -0.02
CA LEU A 161 20.82 0.18 -1.26
C LEU A 161 20.76 1.10 -2.49
N GLY A 162 19.80 2.02 -2.54
CA GLY A 162 19.67 2.98 -3.63
C GLY A 162 20.90 3.91 -3.77
N LYS A 163 21.48 4.36 -2.65
CA LYS A 163 22.70 5.18 -2.65
C LYS A 163 23.89 4.41 -3.23
N VAL A 164 24.09 3.17 -2.75
CA VAL A 164 25.18 2.30 -3.21
C VAL A 164 25.09 2.04 -4.72
N LEU A 165 23.89 1.79 -5.24
CA LEU A 165 23.70 1.56 -6.68
C LEU A 165 24.03 2.81 -7.51
N ASN A 166 23.66 4.00 -7.04
CA ASN A 166 23.95 5.26 -7.72
C ASN A 166 25.45 5.61 -7.69
N GLU A 167 26.13 5.39 -6.56
CA GLU A 167 27.58 5.60 -6.42
C GLU A 167 28.39 4.69 -7.34
N ASN A 168 27.96 3.43 -7.49
CA ASN A 168 28.59 2.47 -8.39
C ASN A 168 28.41 2.85 -9.86
N GLN A 169 27.23 3.33 -10.27
CA GLN A 169 27.01 3.82 -11.64
C GLN A 169 27.89 5.03 -11.98
N ASN A 170 28.03 5.97 -11.04
CA ASN A 170 28.90 7.14 -11.22
C ASN A 170 30.39 6.75 -11.29
N SER A 171 30.80 5.73 -10.53
CA SER A 171 32.17 5.21 -10.56
C SER A 171 32.51 4.46 -11.86
N THR A 172 31.56 3.68 -12.41
CA THR A 172 31.74 3.01 -13.70
C THR A 172 31.79 3.99 -14.88
N MET A 173 31.04 5.09 -14.82
CA MET A 173 31.10 6.16 -15.83
C MET A 173 32.39 6.99 -15.75
N ALA A 174 32.98 7.15 -14.55
CA ALA A 174 34.22 7.89 -14.35
C ALA A 174 35.48 7.10 -14.76
N GLN A 175 35.42 5.76 -14.81
CA GLN A 175 36.53 4.90 -15.23
C GLN A 175 36.54 4.60 -16.75
N GLY A 176 35.56 5.13 -17.49
CA GLY A 176 35.42 4.98 -18.94
C GLY A 176 35.79 6.23 -19.77
N LEU A 177 36.43 7.23 -19.15
CA LEU A 177 36.99 8.44 -19.76
C LEU A 177 38.52 8.43 -19.63
#